data_AF-A0AA97P9Q3-F1
#
_entry.id   AF-A0AA97P9Q3-F1
#
_cell.length_a   1.000
_cell.length_b   1.000
_cell.length_c   1.000
_cell.angle_alpha   90.00
_cell.angle_beta   90.00
_cell.angle_gamma   90.00
#
_symmetry.space_group_name_H-M   'P 1'
#
loop_
_entity.id
_entity.type
_entity.pdbx_description
1 polymer ?
#
loop_
_entity_poly.entity_id
_entity_poly.type
_entity_poly.pdbx_seq_one_letter_code
_entity_poly.pdbx_strand_id
1 'polypeptide(L)'
;MSYNNTYYNDSSGTQDPNAEWKHLRVHVKPVVCPFMFSPITPQCDRRTAGQGDMKRHVLAHHRAWAERKGLVDGEHVCPHCGDDFTRSDNLTRHIRNTHR
;
A
#
# COMPACT_ATOMS: atom_id res chain seq x y z
N MET A 1 -23.10 11.24 14.19
CA MET A 1 -21.73 10.74 14.44
C MET A 1 -20.78 11.83 13.96
N SER A 2 -20.31 12.64 14.92
CA SER A 2 -19.58 13.88 14.68
C SER A 2 -18.11 13.54 14.48
N TYR A 3 -17.58 13.74 13.27
CA TYR A 3 -16.16 13.55 13.01
C TYR A 3 -15.42 14.86 13.35
N ASN A 4 -14.74 14.86 14.49
CA ASN A 4 -13.88 15.96 14.93
C ASN A 4 -12.68 16.08 13.97
N ASN A 5 -12.63 17.20 13.24
CA ASN A 5 -11.57 17.51 12.30
C ASN A 5 -10.45 18.28 13.02
N THR A 6 -9.40 17.58 13.47
CA THR A 6 -8.20 18.19 14.04
C THR A 6 -6.99 17.92 13.15
N TYR A 7 -6.77 18.69 12.09
CA TYR A 7 -5.47 18.75 11.42
C TYR A 7 -5.14 20.19 10.98
N TYR A 8 -4.22 20.76 11.75
CA TYR A 8 -3.36 21.95 11.62
C TYR A 8 -3.50 22.93 10.43
N ASN A 9 -3.53 24.21 10.83
CA ASN A 9 -3.23 25.39 10.04
C ASN A 9 -1.77 25.36 9.52
N ASP A 10 -1.59 25.50 8.21
CA ASP A 10 -0.35 25.99 7.61
C ASP A 10 -0.62 27.38 7.02
N SER A 11 0.29 28.33 7.24
CA SER A 11 0.10 29.79 7.09
C SER A 11 0.10 30.27 5.63
N SER A 12 -0.27 29.41 4.68
CA SER A 12 -0.34 29.72 3.25
C SER A 12 -1.62 29.11 2.69
N GLY A 13 -2.70 29.90 2.66
CA GLY A 13 -4.07 29.47 2.38
C GLY A 13 -4.33 29.00 0.95
N THR A 14 -3.81 27.84 0.56
CA THR A 14 -4.29 27.08 -0.60
C THR A 14 -4.63 25.66 -0.15
N GLN A 15 -5.93 25.34 -0.11
CA GLN A 15 -6.39 23.96 0.08
C GLN A 15 -6.06 23.18 -1.18
N ASP A 16 -5.11 22.24 -1.11
CA ASP A 16 -4.86 21.29 -2.20
C ASP A 16 -5.92 20.18 -2.13
N PRO A 17 -6.90 20.14 -3.06
CA PRO A 17 -7.94 19.12 -3.05
C PRO A 17 -7.36 17.69 -3.20
N ASN A 18 -6.15 17.54 -3.74
CA ASN A 18 -5.49 16.23 -3.77
C ASN A 18 -4.99 15.79 -2.40
N ALA A 19 -4.57 16.72 -1.53
CA ALA A 19 -4.16 16.40 -0.17
C ALA A 19 -5.34 15.90 0.66
N GLU A 20 -6.51 16.54 0.52
CA GLU A 20 -7.76 16.09 1.12
C GLU A 20 -8.15 14.70 0.62
N TRP A 21 -8.18 14.47 -0.69
CA TRP A 21 -8.50 13.16 -1.25
C TRP A 21 -7.52 12.06 -0.78
N LYS A 22 -6.22 12.38 -0.69
CA LYS A 22 -5.21 11.47 -0.15
C LYS A 22 -5.52 11.10 1.30
N HIS A 23 -5.89 12.07 2.14
CA HIS A 23 -6.30 11.85 3.53
C HIS A 23 -7.55 10.95 3.60
N LEU A 24 -8.59 11.25 2.82
CA LEU A 24 -9.86 10.51 2.87
C LEU A 24 -9.71 9.00 2.64
N ARG A 25 -8.67 8.54 1.93
CA ARG A 25 -8.38 7.11 1.73
C ARG A 25 -8.06 6.33 3.00
N VAL A 26 -7.71 7.00 4.10
CA VAL A 26 -7.52 6.34 5.42
C VAL A 26 -8.87 5.92 6.02
N HIS A 27 -9.92 6.69 5.75
CA HIS A 27 -11.29 6.42 6.21
C HIS A 27 -12.04 5.55 5.21
N VAL A 28 -11.97 5.92 3.93
CA VAL A 28 -12.66 5.24 2.83
C VAL A 28 -11.62 4.47 2.02
N LYS A 29 -11.44 3.18 2.32
CA LYS A 29 -10.53 2.27 1.60
C LYS A 29 -11.13 1.90 0.23
N PRO A 30 -10.81 2.64 -0.84
CA PRO A 30 -11.60 2.57 -2.06
C PRO A 30 -11.14 1.44 -2.99
N VAL A 31 -9.93 0.90 -2.78
CA VAL A 31 -9.36 -0.15 -3.62
C VAL A 31 -9.86 -1.50 -3.12
N VAL A 32 -10.62 -2.21 -3.95
CA VAL A 32 -11.18 -3.52 -3.65
C VAL A 32 -10.33 -4.63 -4.26
N CYS A 33 -10.33 -5.81 -3.63
CA CYS A 33 -9.65 -6.98 -4.18
C CYS A 33 -10.33 -7.41 -5.50
N PRO A 34 -9.56 -7.78 -6.55
CA PRO A 34 -10.10 -8.30 -7.80
C PRO A 34 -11.00 -9.54 -7.62
N PHE A 35 -10.85 -10.24 -6.50
CA PHE A 35 -11.62 -11.43 -6.17
C PHE A 35 -12.89 -11.15 -5.34
N MET A 36 -13.17 -9.90 -4.98
CA MET A 36 -14.37 -9.53 -4.22
C MET A 36 -15.67 -9.95 -4.94
N PHE A 37 -15.71 -9.80 -6.26
CA PHE A 37 -16.89 -10.12 -7.07
C PHE A 37 -16.65 -11.32 -7.99
N SER A 38 -15.71 -12.20 -7.64
CA SER A 38 -15.40 -13.38 -8.46
C SER A 38 -16.52 -14.42 -8.34
N PRO A 39 -17.11 -14.88 -9.45
CA PRO A 39 -18.12 -15.94 -9.42
C PRO A 39 -17.50 -17.34 -9.30
N ILE A 40 -16.18 -17.47 -9.43
CA ILE A 40 -15.47 -18.75 -9.58
C ILE A 40 -14.77 -19.18 -8.27
N THR A 41 -14.45 -18.24 -7.40
CA THR A 41 -13.66 -18.46 -6.17
C THR A 41 -14.38 -17.88 -4.97
N PRO A 42 -14.08 -18.33 -3.73
CA PRO A 42 -14.57 -17.66 -2.53
C PRO A 42 -14.30 -16.15 -2.61
N GLN A 43 -15.34 -15.35 -2.36
CA GLN A 43 -15.26 -13.90 -2.43
C GLN A 43 -14.20 -13.41 -1.44
N CYS A 44 -13.32 -12.52 -1.90
CA CYS A 44 -12.33 -11.88 -1.06
C CYS A 44 -12.72 -10.42 -0.80
N ASP A 45 -13.26 -10.14 0.38
CA ASP A 45 -13.79 -8.80 0.71
C ASP A 45 -12.73 -7.78 1.11
N ARG A 46 -11.45 -8.03 0.82
CA ARG A 46 -10.37 -7.12 1.22
C ARG A 46 -10.48 -5.79 0.49
N ARG A 47 -10.36 -4.71 1.27
CA ARG A 47 -10.24 -3.31 0.79
C ARG A 47 -8.98 -2.66 1.34
N THR A 48 -8.34 -1.78 0.55
CA THR A 48 -7.13 -1.03 0.94
C THR A 48 -7.23 0.44 0.54
N ALA A 49 -6.37 1.27 1.15
CA ALA A 49 -6.30 2.70 0.85
C ALA A 49 -5.66 2.97 -0.52
N GLY A 50 -4.65 2.18 -0.91
CA GLY A 50 -3.95 2.35 -2.18
C GLY A 50 -3.77 1.06 -2.97
N GLN A 51 -3.40 1.22 -4.25
CA GLN A 51 -3.12 0.12 -5.18
C GLN A 51 -1.86 -0.67 -4.80
N GLY A 52 -0.82 -0.01 -4.28
CA GLY A 52 0.39 -0.70 -3.80
C GLY A 52 0.09 -1.65 -2.64
N ASP A 53 -0.86 -1.29 -1.77
CA ASP A 53 -1.33 -2.16 -0.69
C ASP A 53 -2.13 -3.34 -1.22
N MET A 54 -2.96 -3.12 -2.24
CA MET A 54 -3.69 -4.19 -2.90
C MET A 54 -2.75 -5.14 -3.63
N LYS A 55 -1.70 -4.63 -4.30
CA LYS A 55 -0.65 -5.44 -4.93
C LYS A 55 0.00 -6.39 -3.90
N ARG A 56 0.35 -5.89 -2.71
CA ARG A 56 0.89 -6.74 -1.64
C ARG A 56 -0.13 -7.75 -1.12
N HIS A 57 -1.40 -7.36 -1.00
CA HIS A 57 -2.46 -8.29 -0.60
C HIS A 57 -2.62 -9.45 -1.60
N VAL A 58 -2.72 -9.16 -2.90
CA VAL A 58 -2.87 -10.21 -3.93
C VAL A 58 -1.62 -11.06 -4.06
N LEU A 59 -0.42 -10.50 -3.85
CA LEU A 59 0.81 -11.29 -3.85
C LEU A 59 0.85 -12.30 -2.69
N ALA A 60 0.38 -11.90 -1.50
CA ALA A 60 0.37 -12.75 -0.31
C ALA A 60 -0.77 -13.78 -0.28
N HIS A 61 -1.97 -13.41 -0.75
CA HIS A 61 -3.18 -14.24 -0.61
C HIS A 61 -3.72 -14.81 -1.92
N HIS A 62 -3.30 -14.26 -3.06
CA HIS A 62 -3.73 -14.68 -4.40
C HIS A 62 -2.53 -14.89 -5.33
N ARG A 63 -1.49 -15.55 -4.81
CA ARG A 63 -0.15 -15.64 -5.44
C ARG A 63 -0.19 -16.10 -6.89
N ALA A 64 -0.89 -17.20 -7.19
CA ALA A 64 -0.97 -17.71 -8.56
C ALA A 64 -1.58 -16.70 -9.55
N TRP A 65 -2.52 -15.87 -9.09
CA TRP A 65 -3.07 -14.80 -9.91
C TRP A 65 -2.08 -13.63 -10.04
N ALA A 66 -1.42 -13.25 -8.95
CA ALA A 66 -0.41 -12.19 -8.95
C ALA A 66 0.77 -12.52 -9.87
N GLU A 67 1.26 -13.76 -9.85
CA GLU A 67 2.32 -14.26 -10.74
C GLU A 67 1.88 -14.20 -12.20
N ARG A 68 0.68 -14.72 -12.54
CA ARG A 68 0.14 -14.64 -13.91
C ARG A 68 -0.04 -13.21 -14.41
N LYS A 69 -0.24 -12.25 -13.49
CA LYS A 69 -0.38 -10.82 -13.82
C LYS A 69 0.94 -10.05 -13.74
N GLY A 70 2.07 -10.69 -13.43
CA GLY A 70 3.37 -10.04 -13.33
C GLY A 70 3.45 -9.03 -12.18
N LEU A 71 2.71 -9.27 -11.08
CA LEU A 71 2.66 -8.39 -9.92
C LEU A 71 3.68 -8.75 -8.84
N VAL A 72 4.67 -9.59 -9.15
CA VAL A 72 5.76 -9.94 -8.22
C VAL A 72 6.77 -8.80 -8.21
N ASP A 73 7.18 -8.36 -7.02
CA ASP A 73 8.27 -7.41 -6.89
C ASP A 73 9.62 -8.12 -7.11
N GLY A 74 10.59 -7.40 -7.68
CA GLY A 74 11.95 -7.92 -7.83
C GLY A 74 12.67 -8.05 -6.47
N GLU A 75 13.86 -8.64 -6.50
CA GLU A 75 14.69 -8.80 -5.30
C GLU A 75 15.03 -7.44 -4.68
N HIS A 76 15.05 -7.37 -3.35
CA HIS A 76 15.43 -6.17 -2.61
C HIS A 76 16.60 -6.50 -1.69
N VAL A 77 17.80 -6.51 -2.26
CA VAL A 77 19.04 -6.88 -1.55
C VAL A 77 19.79 -5.64 -1.10
N CYS A 78 20.32 -5.66 0.12
CA CYS A 78 21.18 -4.60 0.63
C CYS A 78 22.55 -4.61 -0.04
N PRO A 79 23.02 -3.49 -0.61
CA PRO A 79 24.32 -3.45 -1.27
C PRO A 79 25.51 -3.45 -0.30
N HIS A 80 25.28 -3.24 1.00
CA HIS A 80 26.34 -3.16 2.00
C HIS A 80 26.58 -4.48 2.74
N CYS A 81 25.52 -5.21 3.09
CA CYS A 81 25.62 -6.46 3.84
C CYS A 81 25.10 -7.69 3.07
N GLY A 82 24.41 -7.51 1.94
CA GLY A 82 23.83 -8.61 1.18
C GLY A 82 22.50 -9.15 1.73
N ASP A 83 21.97 -8.58 2.82
CA ASP A 83 20.68 -9.01 3.38
C ASP A 83 19.55 -8.80 2.36
N ASP A 84 18.70 -9.82 2.20
CA ASP A 84 17.51 -9.74 1.36
C ASP A 84 16.29 -9.23 2.14
N PHE A 85 15.41 -8.54 1.43
CA PHE A 85 14.16 -8.02 1.98
C PHE A 85 13.00 -8.34 1.05
N THR A 86 11.84 -8.59 1.65
CA THR A 86 10.61 -8.84 0.89
C THR A 86 10.01 -7.58 0.26
N ARG A 87 10.48 -6.38 0.65
CA ARG A 87 9.95 -5.08 0.20
C ARG A 87 11.03 -3.99 0.14
N SER A 88 10.92 -3.11 -0.84
CA SER A 88 11.84 -1.99 -1.04
C SER A 88 11.87 -0.96 0.10
N ASP A 89 10.74 -0.71 0.76
CA ASP A 89 10.66 0.23 1.89
C ASP A 89 11.31 -0.34 3.16
N ASN A 90 11.24 -1.67 3.33
CA ASN A 90 12.00 -2.35 4.38
C ASN A 90 13.50 -2.26 4.15
N LEU A 91 13.96 -2.51 2.91
CA LEU A 91 15.37 -2.33 2.53
C LEU A 91 15.83 -0.88 2.77
N THR A 92 15.05 0.10 2.32
CA THR A 92 15.37 1.53 2.49
C THR A 92 15.51 1.88 3.98
N ARG A 93 14.59 1.40 4.81
CA ARG A 93 14.65 1.58 6.27
C ARG A 93 15.87 0.89 6.89
N HIS A 94 16.20 -0.31 6.44
CA HIS A 94 17.38 -1.04 6.88
C HIS A 94 18.67 -0.26 6.58
N ILE A 95 18.86 0.17 5.33
CA ILE A 95 20.04 0.97 4.94
C ILE A 95 20.14 2.22 5.82
N ARG A 96 19.01 2.92 6.02
CA ARG A 96 18.97 4.13 6.86
C ARG A 96 19.36 3.87 8.31
N ASN A 97 18.97 2.74 8.89
CA ASN A 97 19.13 2.51 10.32
C ASN A 97 20.42 1.75 10.66
N THR A 98 20.97 0.99 9.72
CA THR A 98 22.10 0.06 9.94
C THR A 98 23.40 0.52 9.27
N HIS A 99 23.30 1.27 8.16
CA HIS A 99 24.47 1.63 7.32
C HIS A 99 24.60 3.14 7.09
N ARG A 100 23.98 3.96 7.94
CA ARG A 100 24.13 5.41 7.91
C ARG A 100 25.27 5.91 8.77
#